data_AF-A0A383D9G9-F1
#
_entry.id   AF-A0A383D9G9-F1
#
_cell.length_a   1.000
_cell.length_b   1.000
_cell.length_c   1.000
_cell.angle_alpha   90.00
_cell.angle_beta   90.00
_cell.angle_gamma   90.00
#
_symmetry.space_group_name_H-M   'P 1'
#
loop_
_entity.id
_entity.type
_entity.pdbx_description
1 polymer ?
#
loop_
_entity_poly.entity_id
_entity_poly.type
_entity_poly.pdbx_seq_one_letter_code
_entity_poly.pdbx_strand_id
1 'polypeptide(L)' 'MKQAQAMQSKMSELQGKMSDAEVEGSSGAGMVTATVNGKGELKRLSIDPKLVDPGEVEGLEDL' A
#
# COMPACT_ATOMS: atom_id res chain seq x y z
N MET A 1 27.10 -25.23 2.75
CA MET A 1 27.28 -23.92 2.09
C MET A 1 26.34 -23.69 0.91
N LYS A 2 26.27 -24.57 -0.11
CA LYS A 2 25.37 -24.38 -1.28
C LYS A 2 23.89 -24.21 -0.93
N GLN A 3 23.37 -25.00 0.03
CA GLN A 3 21.98 -24.87 0.49
C GLN A 3 21.71 -23.52 1.19
N ALA A 4 22.68 -23.01 1.98
CA ALA A 4 22.56 -21.72 2.64
C ALA A 4 22.55 -20.55 1.64
N GLN A 5 23.39 -20.60 0.61
CA GLN A 5 23.39 -19.61 -0.48
C GLN A 5 22.08 -19.63 -1.30
N ALA A 6 21.54 -20.82 -1.58
CA ALA A 6 20.26 -20.97 -2.27
C ALA A 6 19.10 -20.41 -1.44
N MET A 7 19.09 -20.65 -0.13
CA MET A 7 18.10 -20.10 0.80
C MET A 7 18.20 -18.56 0.88
N GLN A 8 19.40 -18.01 0.97
CA GLN A 8 19.62 -16.55 1.00
C GLN A 8 19.10 -15.88 -0.28
N SER A 9 19.41 -16.46 -1.45
CA SER A 9 18.94 -15.94 -2.74
C SER A 9 17.42 -15.99 -2.84
N LYS A 10 16.80 -17.12 -2.45
CA LYS A 10 15.34 -17.28 -2.45
C LYS A 10 14.65 -16.30 -1.49
N MET A 11 15.23 -16.04 -0.34
CA MET A 11 14.69 -15.07 0.61
C MET A 11 14.73 -13.65 0.04
N SER A 12 15.84 -13.27 -0.61
CA SER A 12 15.95 -11.97 -1.26
C SER A 12 14.95 -11.80 -2.41
N GLU A 13 14.72 -12.85 -3.20
CA GLU A 13 13.72 -12.84 -4.27
C GLU A 13 12.30 -12.70 -3.71
N LEU A 14 11.97 -13.41 -2.63
CA LEU A 14 10.67 -13.31 -1.97
C LEU A 14 10.43 -11.92 -1.37
N GLN A 15 11.45 -11.32 -0.77
CA GLN A 15 11.38 -9.94 -0.27
C GLN A 15 11.16 -8.92 -1.40
N GLY A 16 11.77 -9.15 -2.58
CA GLY A 16 11.50 -8.35 -3.77
C GLY A 16 10.05 -8.48 -4.21
N LYS A 17 9.55 -9.70 -4.37
CA LYS A 17 8.16 -9.99 -4.77
C LYS A 17 7.13 -9.39 -3.80
N MET A 18 7.37 -9.42 -2.49
CA MET A 18 6.50 -8.74 -1.52
C MET A 18 6.50 -7.21 -1.70
N SER A 19 7.61 -6.64 -2.15
CA SER A 19 7.72 -5.21 -2.41
C SER A 19 6.95 -4.77 -3.65
N ASP A 20 6.86 -5.68 -4.64
CA ASP A 20 6.24 -5.44 -5.95
C ASP A 20 4.76 -5.80 -5.99
N ALA A 21 4.31 -6.73 -5.14
CA ALA A 21 2.91 -7.07 -5.03
C ALA A 21 2.13 -5.90 -4.43
N GLU A 22 1.13 -5.39 -5.14
CA GLU A 22 0.29 -4.27 -4.73
C GLU A 22 -1.15 -4.73 -4.50
N VAL A 23 -1.79 -4.16 -3.49
CA VAL A 23 -3.21 -4.31 -3.19
C VAL A 23 -3.84 -2.93 -3.08
N GLU A 24 -5.04 -2.78 -3.62
CA GLU A 24 -5.82 -1.56 -3.56
C GLU A 24 -6.99 -1.72 -2.60
N GLY A 25 -7.17 -0.74 -1.73
CA GLY A 25 -8.34 -0.59 -0.86
C GLY A 25 -8.99 0.75 -1.09
N SER A 26 -10.31 0.81 -0.93
CA SER A 26 -11.07 2.07 -1.07
C SER A 26 -12.11 2.23 0.03
N SER A 27 -12.44 3.48 0.33
CA SER A 27 -13.49 3.90 1.26
C SER A 27 -14.31 5.02 0.63
N GLY A 28 -15.41 5.42 1.29
CA GLY A 28 -16.28 6.49 0.80
C GLY A 28 -16.79 6.24 -0.62
N ALA A 29 -17.16 5.01 -0.97
CA ALA A 29 -17.57 4.60 -2.32
C ALA A 29 -16.52 4.88 -3.43
N GLY A 30 -15.23 4.82 -3.09
CA GLY A 30 -14.12 5.04 -4.02
C GLY A 30 -13.55 6.47 -3.98
N MET A 31 -14.10 7.35 -3.12
CA MET A 31 -13.59 8.72 -2.99
C MET A 31 -12.20 8.76 -2.34
N VAL A 32 -11.83 7.78 -1.52
CA VAL A 32 -10.46 7.59 -1.06
C VAL A 32 -10.00 6.20 -1.50
N THR A 33 -8.83 6.14 -2.13
CA THR A 33 -8.22 4.89 -2.62
C THR A 33 -6.75 4.86 -2.22
N ALA A 34 -6.34 3.80 -1.52
CA ALA A 34 -4.97 3.56 -1.11
C ALA A 34 -4.41 2.31 -1.78
N THR A 35 -3.23 2.42 -2.36
CA THR A 35 -2.45 1.29 -2.89
C THR A 35 -1.30 1.01 -1.92
N VAL A 36 -1.23 -0.20 -1.40
CA VAL A 36 -0.22 -0.65 -0.44
C VAL A 36 0.48 -1.88 -1.00
N ASN A 37 1.80 -2.00 -0.80
CA ASN A 37 2.51 -3.21 -1.20
C ASN A 37 2.43 -4.33 -0.15
N GLY A 38 2.90 -5.52 -0.50
CA GLY A 38 2.94 -6.68 0.39
C GLY A 38 3.82 -6.52 1.64
N LYS A 39 4.59 -5.43 1.76
CA LYS A 39 5.33 -5.03 2.97
C LYS A 39 4.55 -4.06 3.86
N GLY A 40 3.39 -3.58 3.42
CA GLY A 40 2.61 -2.56 4.12
C GLY A 40 3.04 -1.13 3.80
N GLU A 41 3.90 -0.90 2.80
CA GLU A 41 4.30 0.44 2.39
C GLU A 41 3.21 1.07 1.52
N LEU A 42 2.77 2.28 1.87
CA LEU A 42 1.84 3.07 1.06
C LEU A 42 2.55 3.52 -0.23
N LYS A 43 2.05 3.05 -1.37
CA LYS A 43 2.58 3.36 -2.71
C LYS A 43 1.87 4.52 -3.35
N ARG A 44 0.56 4.62 -3.12
CA ARG A 44 -0.29 5.69 -3.66
C ARG A 44 -1.47 5.93 -2.74
N LEU A 45 -1.86 7.21 -2.64
CA LEU A 45 -3.12 7.64 -2.04
C LEU A 45 -3.80 8.60 -3.02
N SER A 46 -5.06 8.34 -3.33
CA SER A 46 -5.91 9.18 -4.17
C SER A 46 -7.12 9.61 -3.35
N ILE A 47 -7.43 10.89 -3.36
CA ILE A 47 -8.54 11.49 -2.61
C ILE A 47 -9.34 12.35 -3.61
N ASP A 48 -10.66 12.17 -3.66
CA ASP A 48 -11.56 13.00 -4.45
C ASP A 48 -11.49 14.45 -3.92
N PRO A 49 -11.22 15.45 -4.78
CA PRO A 49 -11.14 16.85 -4.38
C PRO A 49 -12.35 17.36 -3.60
N LYS A 50 -13.54 16.75 -3.77
CA LYS A 50 -14.76 17.11 -3.03
C LYS A 50 -14.66 16.86 -1.53
N LEU A 51 -13.76 15.97 -1.09
CA LEU A 51 -13.52 15.68 0.32
C LEU A 51 -12.48 16.62 0.95
N VAL A 52 -11.80 17.45 0.15
CA VAL A 52 -10.77 18.37 0.64
C VAL A 52 -11.42 19.70 1.03
N ASP A 53 -12.20 19.67 2.11
CA ASP A 53 -12.79 20.85 2.74
C ASP A 53 -12.06 21.17 4.05
N PRO A 54 -11.42 22.34 4.19
CA PRO A 54 -10.79 22.77 5.44
C PRO A 54 -11.74 22.84 6.64
N GLY A 55 -13.06 22.93 6.41
CA GLY A 55 -14.07 22.93 7.47
C GLY A 55 -14.45 21.55 7.99
N GLU A 56 -14.12 20.47 7.26
CA GLU A 56 -14.63 19.10 7.51
C GLU A 56 -13.49 18.06 7.46
N VAL A 57 -12.34 18.40 8.07
CA VAL A 57 -11.13 17.55 8.04
C VAL A 57 -11.35 16.20 8.73
N GLU A 58 -12.09 16.15 9.83
CA GLU A 58 -12.34 14.93 10.61
C GLU A 58 -13.01 13.84 9.74
N GLY A 59 -13.94 14.23 8.88
CA GLY A 59 -14.60 13.29 7.97
C GLY A 59 -13.67 12.73 6.89
N LEU A 60 -12.62 13.46 6.49
CA LEU A 60 -11.61 12.95 5.57
C LEU A 60 -10.61 12.03 6.28
N GLU A 61 -10.30 12.28 7.55
CA GLU A 61 -9.40 11.46 8.36
C GLU A 61 -9.97 10.07 8.66
N ASP A 62 -11.30 9.95 8.75
CA ASP A 62 -12.00 8.68 8.98
C ASP A 62 -12.04 7.74 7.74
N LEU A 63 -11.78 8.27 6.54
CA LEU A 63 -11.90 7.57 5.26
C LEU A 63 -10.57 6.94 4.80
#